data_AF-A0A2I1FCF9-F1
#
_entry.id   AF-A0A2I1FCF9-F1
#
_cell.length_a   1.000
_cell.length_b   1.000
_cell.length_c   1.000
_cell.angle_alpha   90.00
_cell.angle_beta   90.00
_cell.angle_gamma   90.00
#
_symmetry.space_group_name_H-M   'P 1'
#
loop_
_entity.id
_entity.type
_entity.pdbx_description
1 polymer ?
#
loop_
_entity_poly.entity_id
_entity_poly.type
_entity_poly.pdbx_seq_one_letter_code
_entity_poly.pdbx_strand_id
1 'polypeptide(L)'
;MDVPKYDGNIHPDEWMKDLQKHNSFWKAIYNLDYLNTAISLVDSTIKLPTGIDTYEKLGKALKEDISFTVFKNTNKKMLQLLKYIPESRGKYLSSINNLCDETGSMSQSVFAEYSDPGPNSLWRIKFIKELAAYSDTSITLQHVKSDMFLGINYVSCSNDAKNPYWVKDWKFNHGKVKSYQSFLKSNDIINLSIKKFYDNNGNYISNGQVECLRSHDIQFTIGDYDALQEVCCHNERLGGNDEINTVFNAFSG
;
A
#
# COMPACT_ATOMS: atom_id res chain seq x y z
N MET A 1 -4.81 3.19 -27.10
CA MET A 1 -5.21 2.97 -25.70
C MET A 1 -5.26 1.47 -25.51
N ASP A 2 -4.40 0.93 -24.67
CA ASP A 2 -4.47 -0.48 -24.32
C ASP A 2 -5.63 -0.68 -23.35
N VAL A 3 -6.55 -1.56 -23.72
CA VAL A 3 -7.69 -1.91 -22.87
C VAL A 3 -7.18 -2.87 -21.80
N PRO A 4 -7.42 -2.60 -20.51
CA PRO A 4 -6.94 -3.48 -19.46
C PRO A 4 -7.64 -4.84 -19.55
N LYS A 5 -6.85 -5.91 -19.73
CA LYS A 5 -7.33 -7.29 -19.59
C LYS A 5 -7.64 -7.59 -18.13
N TYR A 6 -8.59 -8.49 -17.88
CA TYR A 6 -8.82 -9.02 -16.54
C TYR A 6 -7.98 -10.27 -16.34
N ASP A 7 -6.94 -10.17 -15.51
CA ASP A 7 -5.98 -11.23 -15.20
C ASP A 7 -6.11 -11.77 -13.76
N GLY A 8 -7.15 -11.33 -13.04
CA GLY A 8 -7.34 -11.67 -11.63
C GLY A 8 -6.54 -10.81 -10.64
N ASN A 9 -5.69 -9.88 -11.08
CA ASN A 9 -4.87 -9.03 -10.18
C ASN A 9 -5.57 -7.73 -9.76
N ILE A 10 -6.85 -7.58 -10.07
CA ILE A 10 -7.69 -6.43 -9.73
C ILE A 10 -9.07 -6.93 -9.28
N HIS A 11 -9.73 -6.15 -8.43
CA HIS A 11 -11.10 -6.43 -8.03
C HIS A 11 -12.05 -6.38 -9.25
N PRO A 12 -12.92 -7.39 -9.48
CA PRO A 12 -13.82 -7.44 -10.64
C PRO A 12 -14.64 -6.16 -10.85
N ASP A 13 -15.22 -5.60 -9.78
CA ASP A 13 -16.06 -4.40 -9.88
C ASP A 13 -15.24 -3.16 -10.29
N GLU A 14 -13.97 -3.08 -9.89
CA GLU A 14 -13.12 -1.95 -10.28
C GLU A 14 -12.69 -2.06 -11.74
N TRP A 15 -12.32 -3.26 -12.18
CA TRP A 15 -12.02 -3.50 -13.58
C TRP A 15 -13.24 -3.20 -14.48
N MET A 16 -14.44 -3.61 -14.08
CA MET A 16 -15.67 -3.29 -14.80
C MET A 16 -15.94 -1.77 -14.84
N LYS A 17 -15.72 -1.04 -13.74
CA LYS A 17 -15.83 0.43 -13.72
C LYS A 17 -14.83 1.09 -14.66
N ASP A 18 -13.58 0.61 -14.67
CA ASP A 18 -12.52 1.13 -15.52
C ASP A 18 -12.84 0.89 -17.00
N LEU A 19 -13.36 -0.28 -17.35
CA LEU A 19 -13.93 -0.52 -18.66
C LEU A 19 -15.02 0.54 -18.95
N GLN A 20 -16.07 0.60 -18.13
CA GLN A 20 -17.25 1.45 -18.36
C GLN A 20 -16.92 2.93 -18.59
N LYS A 21 -15.83 3.47 -18.05
CA LYS A 21 -15.38 4.85 -18.36
C LYS A 21 -15.15 5.09 -19.85
N HIS A 22 -14.73 4.07 -20.57
CA HIS A 22 -14.49 4.16 -22.00
C HIS A 22 -15.77 3.92 -22.83
N ASN A 23 -16.89 3.56 -22.22
CA ASN A 23 -18.13 3.16 -22.92
C ASN A 23 -18.62 4.16 -23.97
N SER A 24 -18.63 5.47 -23.66
CA SER A 24 -19.08 6.51 -24.58
C SER A 24 -18.24 6.60 -25.86
N PHE A 25 -16.92 6.45 -25.76
CA PHE A 25 -16.01 6.45 -26.90
C PHE A 25 -16.18 5.21 -27.78
N TRP A 26 -16.33 4.04 -27.16
CA TRP A 26 -16.40 2.76 -27.86
C TRP A 26 -17.74 2.56 -28.56
N LYS A 27 -18.83 2.97 -27.91
CA LYS A 27 -20.18 2.96 -28.49
C LYS A 27 -20.27 3.85 -29.74
N ALA A 28 -19.58 5.00 -29.72
CA ALA A 28 -19.60 5.95 -30.83
C ALA A 28 -18.79 5.47 -32.05
N ILE A 29 -17.70 4.72 -31.86
CA ILE A 29 -16.77 4.37 -32.94
C ILE A 29 -17.02 2.96 -33.50
N TYR A 30 -17.34 1.98 -32.65
CA TYR A 30 -17.30 0.56 -33.04
C TYR A 30 -18.67 -0.15 -32.97
N ASN A 31 -19.72 0.49 -32.42
CA ASN A 31 -21.05 -0.12 -32.25
C ASN A 31 -21.00 -1.54 -31.64
N LEU A 32 -20.06 -1.78 -30.71
CA LEU A 32 -19.78 -3.11 -30.14
C LEU A 32 -20.73 -3.45 -29.00
N ASP A 33 -21.10 -4.73 -28.92
CA ASP A 33 -21.66 -5.31 -27.71
C ASP A 33 -20.57 -5.35 -26.63
N TYR A 34 -20.75 -4.48 -25.66
CA TYR A 34 -19.76 -4.17 -24.66
C TYR A 34 -19.53 -5.33 -23.69
N LEU A 35 -20.56 -6.16 -23.46
CA LEU A 35 -20.42 -7.34 -22.63
C LEU A 35 -19.54 -8.40 -23.31
N ASN A 36 -19.75 -8.66 -24.59
CA ASN A 36 -18.91 -9.58 -25.36
C ASN A 36 -17.46 -9.11 -25.41
N THR A 37 -17.25 -7.79 -25.53
CA THR A 37 -15.92 -7.19 -25.45
C THR A 37 -15.28 -7.43 -24.09
N ALA A 38 -16.00 -7.18 -22.99
CA ALA A 38 -15.50 -7.45 -21.64
C ALA A 38 -15.15 -8.94 -21.45
N ILE A 39 -16.02 -9.86 -21.89
CA ILE A 39 -15.77 -11.31 -21.84
C ILE A 39 -14.48 -11.67 -22.61
N SER A 40 -14.26 -11.07 -23.79
CA SER A 40 -13.04 -11.32 -24.59
C SER A 40 -11.74 -10.79 -23.97
N LEU A 41 -11.85 -9.85 -23.02
CA LEU A 41 -10.73 -9.25 -22.31
C LEU A 41 -10.36 -10.01 -21.03
N VAL A 42 -11.17 -11.00 -20.63
CA VAL A 42 -10.84 -11.89 -19.52
C VAL A 42 -9.73 -12.85 -19.95
N ASP A 43 -8.72 -12.99 -19.10
CA ASP A 43 -7.60 -13.88 -19.33
C ASP A 43 -8.09 -15.32 -19.51
N SER A 44 -7.57 -16.02 -20.52
CA SER A 44 -7.98 -17.37 -20.89
C SER A 44 -7.79 -18.43 -19.78
N THR A 45 -6.98 -18.12 -18.77
CA THR A 45 -6.80 -18.95 -17.57
C THR A 45 -8.02 -18.94 -16.67
N ILE A 46 -8.84 -17.88 -16.70
CA ILE A 46 -10.06 -17.71 -15.92
C ILE A 46 -11.22 -18.34 -16.68
N LYS A 47 -11.82 -19.39 -16.11
CA LYS A 47 -12.88 -20.14 -16.78
C LYS A 47 -14.23 -19.53 -16.48
N LEU A 48 -14.77 -18.80 -17.45
CA LEU A 48 -16.12 -18.25 -17.36
C LEU A 48 -17.18 -19.32 -17.67
N PRO A 49 -18.30 -19.36 -16.93
CA PRO A 49 -19.46 -20.19 -17.27
C PRO A 49 -20.13 -19.70 -18.57
N THR A 50 -20.85 -20.60 -19.23
CA THR A 50 -21.68 -20.25 -20.39
C THR A 50 -22.90 -19.41 -19.98
N GLY A 51 -23.40 -18.55 -20.87
CA GLY A 51 -24.66 -17.81 -20.65
C GLY A 51 -24.51 -16.51 -19.84
N ILE A 52 -23.33 -15.89 -19.87
CA ILE A 52 -23.12 -14.54 -19.34
C ILE A 52 -23.74 -13.54 -20.33
N ASP A 53 -24.89 -12.98 -19.97
CA ASP A 53 -25.65 -11.99 -20.76
C ASP A 53 -25.79 -10.63 -20.04
N THR A 54 -25.25 -10.48 -18.82
CA THR A 54 -25.20 -9.22 -18.06
C THR A 54 -23.86 -9.02 -17.35
N TYR A 55 -23.53 -7.76 -17.04
CA TYR A 55 -22.36 -7.43 -16.20
C TYR A 55 -22.46 -8.00 -14.79
N GLU A 56 -23.67 -8.10 -14.25
CA GLU A 56 -23.90 -8.66 -12.92
C GLU A 56 -23.50 -10.14 -12.91
N LYS A 57 -23.89 -10.90 -13.94
CA LYS A 57 -23.46 -12.30 -14.11
C LYS A 57 -21.96 -12.41 -14.35
N LEU A 58 -21.37 -11.52 -15.15
CA LEU A 58 -19.91 -11.50 -15.36
C LEU A 58 -19.17 -11.23 -14.06
N GLY A 59 -19.54 -10.18 -13.33
CA GLY A 59 -18.92 -9.82 -12.06
C GLY A 59 -19.06 -10.92 -11.01
N LYS A 60 -20.23 -11.59 -10.96
CA LYS A 60 -20.42 -12.77 -10.10
C LYS A 60 -19.50 -13.92 -10.49
N ALA A 61 -19.44 -14.27 -11.77
CA ALA A 61 -18.56 -15.33 -12.26
C ALA A 61 -17.09 -15.07 -11.95
N LEU A 62 -16.61 -13.83 -12.15
CA LEU A 62 -15.25 -13.43 -11.82
C LEU A 62 -14.96 -13.52 -10.31
N LYS A 63 -15.93 -13.19 -9.45
CA LYS A 63 -15.78 -13.31 -7.98
C LYS A 63 -15.83 -14.77 -7.48
N GLU A 64 -16.48 -15.66 -8.22
CA GLU A 64 -16.57 -17.09 -7.89
C GLU A 64 -15.33 -17.87 -8.36
N ASP A 65 -14.57 -17.34 -9.33
CA ASP A 65 -13.35 -17.96 -9.82
C ASP A 65 -12.22 -17.97 -8.75
N ILE A 66 -11.35 -18.98 -8.84
CA ILE A 66 -10.23 -19.16 -7.90
C ILE A 66 -9.25 -17.99 -7.92
N SER A 67 -9.10 -17.31 -9.07
CA SER A 67 -8.25 -16.12 -9.21
C SER A 67 -8.67 -15.01 -8.25
N PHE A 68 -9.97 -14.79 -8.02
CA PHE A 68 -10.42 -13.79 -7.05
C PHE A 68 -10.12 -14.22 -5.61
N THR A 69 -10.22 -15.50 -5.31
CA THR A 69 -9.79 -16.02 -4.00
C THR A 69 -8.29 -15.84 -3.80
N VAL A 70 -7.48 -16.12 -4.83
CA VAL A 70 -6.03 -15.87 -4.82
C VAL A 70 -5.77 -14.38 -4.63
N PHE A 71 -6.42 -13.48 -5.38
CA PHE A 71 -6.33 -12.04 -5.21
C PHE A 71 -6.60 -11.60 -3.77
N LYS A 72 -7.70 -12.05 -3.17
CA LYS A 72 -8.03 -11.73 -1.76
C LYS A 72 -6.98 -12.25 -0.80
N ASN A 73 -6.51 -13.48 -0.99
CA ASN A 73 -5.50 -14.09 -0.13
C ASN A 73 -4.13 -13.43 -0.29
N THR A 74 -3.76 -13.05 -1.51
CA THR A 74 -2.60 -12.22 -1.80
C THR A 74 -2.73 -10.94 -0.99
N ASN A 75 -3.78 -10.13 -1.22
CA ASN A 75 -4.03 -8.89 -0.47
C ASN A 75 -4.03 -9.05 1.07
N LYS A 76 -4.54 -10.16 1.60
CA LYS A 76 -4.60 -10.44 3.05
C LYS A 76 -3.25 -10.85 3.66
N LYS A 77 -2.41 -11.56 2.91
CA LYS A 77 -1.13 -12.12 3.39
C LYS A 77 0.07 -11.22 3.10
N MET A 78 -0.12 -10.01 2.59
CA MET A 78 0.98 -9.24 1.99
C MET A 78 2.08 -8.89 2.98
N LEU A 79 3.25 -9.44 2.68
CA LEU A 79 4.54 -8.81 2.91
C LEU A 79 4.73 -7.80 1.78
N GLN A 80 4.73 -6.53 2.13
CA GLN A 80 5.00 -5.46 1.19
C GLN A 80 6.42 -4.97 1.40
N LEU A 81 7.16 -4.92 0.30
CA LEU A 81 8.29 -4.03 0.20
C LEU A 81 7.72 -2.63 -0.05
N LEU A 82 8.04 -1.70 0.85
CA LEU A 82 7.70 -0.31 0.71
C LEU A 82 8.91 0.42 0.12
N LYS A 83 8.89 0.59 -1.20
CA LYS A 83 10.00 1.15 -1.98
C LYS A 83 9.75 2.61 -2.32
N TYR A 84 10.57 3.55 -1.85
CA TYR A 84 10.49 4.95 -2.26
C TYR A 84 10.81 5.13 -3.75
N ILE A 85 10.01 5.96 -4.43
CA ILE A 85 10.01 6.12 -5.90
C ILE A 85 11.02 7.13 -6.48
N PRO A 86 11.44 8.22 -5.82
CA PRO A 86 12.13 9.30 -6.52
C PRO A 86 13.56 8.99 -6.97
N GLU A 87 14.07 7.76 -6.78
CA GLU A 87 15.47 7.44 -7.00
C GLU A 87 15.70 6.19 -7.86
N SER A 88 16.64 6.31 -8.81
CA SER A 88 16.97 5.31 -9.84
C SER A 88 17.44 3.95 -9.31
N ARG A 89 17.90 3.88 -8.04
CA ARG A 89 18.23 2.63 -7.33
C ARG A 89 17.13 2.17 -6.37
N GLY A 90 16.22 3.06 -5.99
CA GLY A 90 15.14 2.85 -5.04
C GLY A 90 15.64 2.56 -3.62
N LYS A 91 14.92 3.09 -2.64
CA LYS A 91 15.21 2.85 -1.21
C LYS A 91 14.06 2.11 -0.57
N TYR A 92 14.36 1.21 0.34
CA TYR A 92 13.33 0.44 1.03
C TYR A 92 13.17 0.93 2.46
N LEU A 93 11.92 1.19 2.87
CA LEU A 93 11.59 1.40 4.26
C LEU A 93 12.00 0.13 5.03
N SER A 94 12.87 0.30 6.00
CA SER A 94 13.53 -0.81 6.67
C SER A 94 13.68 -0.54 8.16
N SER A 95 13.89 -1.62 8.90
CA SER A 95 14.13 -1.57 10.34
C SER A 95 14.96 -2.77 10.77
N ILE A 96 15.81 -2.60 11.78
CA ILE A 96 16.68 -3.67 12.27
C ILE A 96 16.32 -3.98 13.72
N ASN A 97 16.14 -5.27 14.02
CA ASN A 97 15.79 -5.70 15.37
C ASN A 97 16.83 -5.21 16.39
N ASN A 98 16.36 -4.61 17.49
CA ASN A 98 17.19 -4.02 18.55
C ASN A 98 18.16 -2.91 18.12
N LEU A 99 18.01 -2.35 16.92
CA LEU A 99 18.68 -1.11 16.56
C LEU A 99 17.82 0.04 17.08
N CYS A 100 18.27 0.73 18.12
CA CYS A 100 17.57 1.85 18.72
C CYS A 100 18.46 3.09 18.65
N ASP A 101 17.84 4.25 18.45
CA ASP A 101 18.56 5.53 18.48
C ASP A 101 19.10 5.80 19.90
N GLU A 102 20.29 6.38 20.00
CA GLU A 102 20.94 6.71 21.28
C GLU A 102 20.16 7.74 22.11
N THR A 103 19.13 8.37 21.52
CA THR A 103 18.32 9.46 22.11
C THR A 103 17.31 9.01 23.16
N GLY A 104 17.38 7.77 23.64
CA GLY A 104 16.68 7.31 24.85
C GLY A 104 15.24 6.81 24.65
N SER A 105 14.71 6.82 23.42
CA SER A 105 13.36 6.31 23.13
C SER A 105 13.23 4.79 23.34
N MET A 106 14.33 4.02 23.40
CA MET A 106 14.37 2.54 23.41
C MET A 106 13.57 1.85 22.29
N SER A 107 12.94 2.60 21.39
CA SER A 107 12.16 2.11 20.26
C SER A 107 13.08 1.76 19.10
N GLN A 108 12.69 0.74 18.35
CA GLN A 108 13.46 0.26 17.22
C GLN A 108 13.42 1.29 16.07
N SER A 109 14.58 1.68 15.55
CA SER A 109 14.75 2.72 14.53
C SER A 109 14.19 2.30 13.18
N VAL A 110 13.67 3.26 12.42
CA VAL A 110 13.15 3.07 11.06
C VAL A 110 13.89 4.01 10.12
N PHE A 111 14.29 3.49 8.96
CA PHE A 111 15.14 4.22 8.02
C PHE A 111 14.88 3.75 6.59
N ALA A 112 15.42 4.50 5.62
CA ALA A 112 15.44 4.11 4.23
C ALA A 112 16.86 3.68 3.83
N GLU A 113 17.01 2.49 3.26
CA GLU A 113 18.30 1.95 2.81
C GLU A 113 18.32 1.62 1.31
N TYR A 114 19.50 1.74 0.70
CA TYR A 114 19.78 1.47 -0.71
C TYR A 114 20.10 0.00 -1.03
N SER A 115 19.81 -0.92 -0.10
CA SER A 115 20.13 -2.35 -0.23
C SER A 115 19.17 -3.07 -1.19
N ASP A 116 19.60 -4.24 -1.68
CA ASP A 116 18.66 -5.21 -2.21
C ASP A 116 17.63 -5.55 -1.13
N PRO A 117 16.34 -5.69 -1.48
CA PRO A 117 15.29 -5.90 -0.51
C PRO A 117 15.57 -7.16 0.32
N GLY A 118 15.94 -6.95 1.58
CA GLY A 118 16.25 -8.00 2.55
C GLY A 118 15.14 -8.17 3.60
N PRO A 119 15.31 -9.11 4.55
CA PRO A 119 14.33 -9.34 5.61
C PRO A 119 14.00 -8.12 6.48
N ASN A 120 14.92 -7.15 6.58
CA ASN A 120 14.74 -5.90 7.33
C ASN A 120 13.79 -4.91 6.65
N SER A 121 13.51 -5.10 5.35
CA SER A 121 12.64 -4.25 4.54
C SER A 121 11.24 -4.82 4.37
N LEU A 122 10.94 -5.96 4.99
CA LEU A 122 9.68 -6.67 4.83
C LEU A 122 8.67 -6.21 5.89
N TRP A 123 7.51 -5.75 5.42
CA TRP A 123 6.40 -5.29 6.25
C TRP A 123 5.14 -6.08 5.97
N ARG A 124 4.53 -6.67 7.00
CA ARG A 124 3.21 -7.27 6.90
C ARG A 124 2.15 -6.18 7.05
N ILE A 125 1.33 -5.98 6.03
CA ILE A 125 0.24 -5.01 6.09
C ILE A 125 -1.03 -5.71 6.53
N LYS A 126 -1.60 -5.26 7.65
CA LYS A 126 -2.89 -5.77 8.13
C LYS A 126 -3.98 -4.74 7.90
N PHE A 127 -5.08 -5.21 7.33
CA PHE A 127 -6.30 -4.46 7.08
C PHE A 127 -7.37 -4.92 8.06
N ILE A 128 -8.18 -3.99 8.57
CA ILE A 128 -9.34 -4.33 9.41
C ILE A 128 -10.45 -4.96 8.57
N LYS A 129 -10.59 -4.54 7.31
CA LYS A 129 -11.58 -5.02 6.34
C LYS A 129 -11.01 -6.13 5.46
N GLU A 130 -11.88 -6.86 4.76
CA GLU A 130 -11.50 -7.96 3.85
C GLU A 130 -10.58 -7.50 2.70
N LEU A 131 -10.64 -6.21 2.33
CA LEU A 131 -9.83 -5.61 1.27
C LEU A 131 -9.24 -4.26 1.66
N ALA A 132 -8.09 -3.96 1.05
CA ALA A 132 -7.32 -2.74 1.15
C ALA A 132 -7.97 -1.57 0.39
N ALA A 133 -9.04 -0.97 0.91
CA ALA A 133 -9.70 0.15 0.24
C ALA A 133 -9.05 1.50 0.59
N TYR A 134 -8.80 2.36 -0.41
CA TYR A 134 -8.26 3.71 -0.23
C TYR A 134 -9.20 4.63 0.58
N SER A 135 -10.49 4.36 0.57
CA SER A 135 -11.50 5.27 1.10
C SER A 135 -11.77 5.17 2.60
N ASP A 136 -11.36 4.09 3.31
CA ASP A 136 -11.68 3.97 4.74
C ASP A 136 -11.06 2.74 5.44
N THR A 137 -9.80 2.45 5.15
CA THR A 137 -9.11 1.34 5.80
C THR A 137 -7.90 1.85 6.56
N SER A 138 -8.03 1.93 7.89
CA SER A 138 -6.85 1.99 8.75
C SER A 138 -6.07 0.69 8.59
N ILE A 139 -4.77 0.83 8.42
CA ILE A 139 -3.84 -0.30 8.30
C ILE A 139 -2.83 -0.25 9.43
N THR A 140 -2.24 -1.40 9.69
CA THR A 140 -1.03 -1.47 10.50
C THR A 140 0.09 -2.09 9.68
N LEU A 141 1.29 -1.58 9.88
CA LEU A 141 2.52 -2.02 9.24
C LEU A 141 3.34 -2.76 10.29
N GLN A 142 3.43 -4.08 10.19
CA GLN A 142 4.16 -4.91 11.14
C GLN A 142 5.49 -5.36 10.51
N HIS A 143 6.61 -4.97 11.10
CA HIS A 143 7.92 -5.41 10.65
C HIS A 143 8.05 -6.93 10.81
N VAL A 144 8.45 -7.64 9.75
CA VAL A 144 8.40 -9.11 9.73
C VAL A 144 9.38 -9.74 10.72
N LYS A 145 10.59 -9.18 10.85
CA LYS A 145 11.66 -9.81 11.63
C LYS A 145 11.51 -9.58 13.14
N SER A 146 10.96 -8.45 13.56
CA SER A 146 10.79 -8.12 14.99
C SER A 146 9.34 -8.20 15.48
N ASP A 147 8.38 -8.41 14.58
CA ASP A 147 6.94 -8.39 14.85
C ASP A 147 6.43 -7.07 15.48
N MET A 148 7.26 -6.01 15.49
CA MET A 148 6.89 -4.68 15.99
C MET A 148 6.11 -3.89 14.94
N PHE A 149 5.24 -2.97 15.39
CA PHE A 149 4.48 -2.11 14.48
C PHE A 149 5.21 -0.80 14.21
N LEU A 150 5.20 -0.36 12.95
CA LEU A 150 5.52 1.02 12.60
C LEU A 150 4.46 1.95 13.18
N GLY A 151 4.88 2.97 13.90
CA GLY A 151 4.00 3.98 14.44
C GLY A 151 4.73 5.28 14.73
N ILE A 152 4.02 6.16 15.40
CA ILE A 152 4.50 7.48 15.77
C ILE A 152 4.37 7.72 17.28
N ASN A 153 5.49 8.18 17.82
CA ASN A 153 5.68 9.09 18.95
C ASN A 153 6.98 9.86 18.62
N TYR A 154 7.97 9.08 18.17
CA TYR A 154 8.95 9.36 17.13
C TYR A 154 8.80 8.25 16.07
N VAL A 155 9.06 8.51 14.78
CA VAL A 155 8.87 7.48 13.72
C VAL A 155 9.74 6.27 14.04
N SER A 156 9.12 5.17 14.43
CA SER A 156 9.83 4.01 14.99
C SER A 156 8.98 2.75 14.93
N CYS A 157 9.59 1.62 15.32
CA CYS A 157 8.93 0.34 15.54
C CYS A 157 8.75 0.09 17.04
N SER A 158 7.51 -0.16 17.47
CA SER A 158 7.21 -0.48 18.87
C SER A 158 5.90 -1.29 19.01
N ASN A 159 5.80 -2.00 20.13
CA ASN A 159 4.58 -2.68 20.59
C ASN A 159 4.03 -2.05 21.88
N ASP A 160 4.49 -0.86 22.24
CA ASP A 160 4.11 -0.20 23.49
C ASP A 160 2.65 0.29 23.46
N ALA A 161 1.75 -0.61 23.82
CA ALA A 161 0.33 -0.33 23.95
C ALA A 161 0.00 0.52 25.19
N LYS A 162 0.97 0.79 26.09
CA LYS A 162 0.75 1.57 27.31
C LYS A 162 1.01 3.06 27.11
N ASN A 163 1.74 3.42 26.07
CA ASN A 163 2.01 4.82 25.73
C ASN A 163 0.76 5.46 25.07
N PRO A 164 0.10 6.44 25.72
CA PRO A 164 -1.12 7.06 25.18
C PRO A 164 -0.85 7.93 23.94
N TYR A 165 0.41 8.27 23.67
CA TYR A 165 0.83 9.06 22.51
C TYR A 165 1.16 8.18 21.30
N TRP A 166 1.27 6.86 21.50
CA TRP A 166 1.61 5.93 20.44
C TRP A 166 0.45 5.70 19.48
N VAL A 167 0.66 6.00 18.21
CA VAL A 167 -0.32 5.75 17.14
C VAL A 167 0.33 4.87 16.07
N LYS A 168 -0.39 3.84 15.60
CA LYS A 168 0.09 2.91 14.57
C LYS A 168 -0.90 2.68 13.42
N ASP A 169 -2.01 3.40 13.44
CA ASP A 169 -3.07 3.28 12.44
C ASP A 169 -2.77 4.20 11.26
N TRP A 170 -2.15 3.64 10.23
CA TRP A 170 -1.81 4.32 8.99
C TRP A 170 -2.97 4.29 8.01
N LYS A 171 -2.90 5.13 6.98
CA LYS A 171 -3.82 5.18 5.84
C LYS A 171 -3.06 5.26 4.53
N PHE A 172 -3.60 4.56 3.53
CA PHE A 172 -3.16 4.73 2.14
C PHE A 172 -3.82 5.95 1.53
N ASN A 173 -3.03 6.79 0.89
CA ASN A 173 -3.50 7.85 0.02
C ASN A 173 -3.01 7.54 -1.39
N HIS A 174 -3.79 7.94 -2.40
CA HIS A 174 -3.32 7.88 -3.78
C HIS A 174 -2.03 8.69 -3.94
N GLY A 175 -1.11 8.19 -4.77
CA GLY A 175 0.03 8.97 -5.26
C GLY A 175 -0.40 10.20 -6.07
N LYS A 176 0.57 10.93 -6.64
CA LYS A 176 0.27 12.17 -7.41
C LYS A 176 -0.70 11.93 -8.57
N VAL A 177 -0.61 10.77 -9.21
CA VAL A 177 -1.58 10.34 -10.21
C VAL A 177 -2.77 9.72 -9.48
N LYS A 178 -3.87 10.48 -9.36
CA LYS A 178 -5.11 9.98 -8.80
C LYS A 178 -5.64 8.84 -9.66
N SER A 179 -5.43 7.61 -9.19
CA SER A 179 -6.20 6.46 -9.66
C SER A 179 -7.59 6.57 -9.05
N TYR A 180 -8.64 6.41 -9.85
CA TYR A 180 -10.02 6.29 -9.35
C TYR A 180 -10.32 4.89 -8.80
N GLN A 181 -9.30 4.07 -8.57
CA GLN A 181 -9.45 2.70 -8.07
C GLN A 181 -9.74 2.71 -6.58
N SER A 182 -10.72 1.89 -6.18
CA SER A 182 -11.19 1.81 -4.80
C SER A 182 -10.29 0.94 -3.93
N PHE A 183 -9.47 0.05 -4.52
CA PHE A 183 -8.63 -0.91 -3.81
C PHE A 183 -7.16 -0.82 -4.24
N LEU A 184 -6.25 -1.10 -3.29
CA LEU A 184 -4.80 -1.22 -3.52
C LEU A 184 -4.48 -2.46 -4.37
N LYS A 185 -3.53 -2.34 -5.30
CA LYS A 185 -2.95 -3.46 -6.06
C LYS A 185 -1.42 -3.37 -6.10
N SER A 186 -0.76 -4.40 -6.64
CA SER A 186 0.71 -4.43 -6.73
C SER A 186 1.20 -3.31 -7.62
N ASN A 187 2.35 -2.76 -7.27
CA ASN A 187 3.03 -1.67 -7.94
C ASN A 187 2.23 -0.36 -7.92
N ASP A 188 1.22 -0.24 -7.07
CA ASP A 188 0.57 1.04 -6.83
C ASP A 188 1.55 2.01 -6.18
N ILE A 189 1.46 3.26 -6.63
CA ILE A 189 2.16 4.40 -6.05
C ILE A 189 1.23 5.04 -5.02
N ILE A 190 1.65 5.02 -3.76
CA ILE A 190 0.88 5.48 -2.62
C ILE A 190 1.65 6.52 -1.82
N ASN A 191 0.94 7.23 -0.94
CA ASN A 191 1.53 7.92 0.19
C ASN A 191 0.94 7.31 1.48
N LEU A 192 1.78 7.12 2.49
CA LEU A 192 1.33 6.68 3.82
C LEU A 192 1.06 7.91 4.70
N SER A 193 -0.13 8.01 5.27
CA SER A 193 -0.44 9.03 6.26
C SER A 193 -0.91 8.44 7.57
N ILE A 194 -0.74 9.20 8.64
CA ILE A 194 -1.15 8.84 9.99
C ILE A 194 -1.74 10.07 10.67
N LYS A 195 -2.71 9.87 11.56
CA LYS A 195 -3.35 10.95 12.28
C LYS A 195 -2.97 10.91 13.75
N LYS A 196 -2.30 11.94 14.25
CA LYS A 196 -1.94 12.11 15.65
C LYS A 196 -2.85 13.10 16.37
N PHE A 197 -2.99 12.93 17.67
CA PHE A 197 -3.77 13.82 18.54
C PHE A 197 -2.91 14.53 19.58
N TYR A 198 -1.61 14.29 19.58
CA TYR A 198 -0.67 14.93 20.50
C TYR A 198 0.56 15.41 19.73
N ASP A 199 1.12 16.54 20.15
CA ASP A 199 2.41 17.04 19.66
C ASP A 199 3.59 16.38 20.41
N ASN A 200 4.83 16.71 20.01
CA ASN A 200 6.04 16.15 20.63
C ASN A 200 6.24 16.57 22.09
N ASN A 201 5.50 17.59 22.56
CA ASN A 201 5.50 18.04 23.95
C ASN A 201 4.37 17.39 24.76
N GLY A 202 3.56 16.52 24.13
CA GLY A 202 2.41 15.85 24.75
C GLY A 202 1.13 16.69 24.81
N ASN A 203 1.07 17.85 24.14
CA ASN A 203 -0.13 18.69 24.11
C ASN A 203 -1.17 18.13 23.14
N TYR A 204 -2.44 18.17 23.54
CA TYR A 204 -3.54 17.71 22.70
C TYR A 204 -3.80 18.63 21.50
N ILE A 205 -3.94 18.06 20.31
CA ILE A 205 -4.23 18.74 19.05
C ILE A 205 -5.72 18.59 18.75
N SER A 206 -6.49 19.68 18.80
CA SER A 206 -7.91 19.66 18.43
C SER A 206 -8.09 19.23 16.98
N ASN A 207 -9.04 18.32 16.74
CA ASN A 207 -9.29 17.63 15.46
C ASN A 207 -8.16 16.72 14.94
N GLY A 208 -7.03 16.62 15.65
CA GLY A 208 -5.86 15.86 15.26
C GLY A 208 -5.13 16.43 14.03
N GLN A 209 -3.89 15.99 13.83
CA GLN A 209 -3.03 16.39 12.72
C GLN A 209 -2.71 15.17 11.86
N VAL A 210 -2.89 15.30 10.55
CA VAL A 210 -2.49 14.27 9.59
C VAL A 210 -1.08 14.57 9.13
N GLU A 211 -0.21 13.57 9.22
CA GLU A 211 1.17 13.64 8.74
C GLU A 211 1.44 12.51 7.75
N CYS A 212 2.32 12.77 6.79
CA CYS A 212 2.72 11.82 5.77
C CYS A 212 4.15 11.33 6.04
N LEU A 213 4.39 10.05 5.78
CA LEU A 213 5.71 9.44 5.90
C LEU A 213 6.60 9.88 4.74
N ARG A 214 7.83 10.30 5.05
CA ARG A 214 8.81 10.83 4.10
C ARG A 214 10.17 10.22 4.33
N SER A 215 10.84 9.89 3.22
CA SER A 215 12.28 9.67 3.20
C SER A 215 12.98 11.03 3.16
N HIS A 216 13.66 11.40 4.25
CA HIS A 216 14.24 12.73 4.42
C HIS A 216 15.70 12.75 3.94
N ASP A 217 16.18 13.82 3.31
CA ASP A 217 17.55 13.85 2.73
C ASP A 217 18.68 13.90 3.79
N ILE A 218 18.36 13.71 5.07
CA ILE A 218 19.30 13.58 6.17
C ILE A 218 19.77 12.12 6.27
N GLN A 219 21.09 11.94 6.36
CA GLN A 219 21.71 10.66 6.66
C GLN A 219 22.23 10.64 8.09
N PHE A 220 22.24 9.45 8.68
CA PHE A 220 22.76 9.20 10.00
C PHE A 220 23.48 7.84 10.05
N THR A 221 24.11 7.55 11.19
CA THR A 221 24.87 6.32 11.44
C THR A 221 24.41 5.74 12.76
N ILE A 222 24.18 4.43 12.82
CA ILE A 222 23.88 3.73 14.08
C ILE A 222 24.63 2.41 14.10
N GLY A 223 25.45 2.19 15.14
CA GLY A 223 26.29 1.00 15.24
C GLY A 223 27.23 0.88 14.04
N ASP A 224 27.23 -0.29 13.41
CA ASP A 224 28.05 -0.58 12.22
C ASP A 224 27.35 -0.20 10.89
N TYR A 225 26.21 0.49 10.93
CA TYR A 225 25.43 0.86 9.76
C TYR A 225 25.65 2.34 9.40
N ASP A 226 26.41 2.56 8.33
CA ASP A 226 26.71 3.89 7.79
C ASP A 226 25.68 4.35 6.75
N ALA A 227 25.51 5.68 6.65
CA ALA A 227 24.72 6.37 5.63
C ALA A 227 23.24 5.92 5.52
N LEU A 228 22.63 5.54 6.65
CA LEU A 228 21.19 5.28 6.74
C LEU A 228 20.43 6.59 6.53
N GLN A 229 19.36 6.57 5.75
CA GLN A 229 18.57 7.76 5.53
C GLN A 229 17.41 7.84 6.53
N GLU A 230 17.24 9.02 7.13
CA GLU A 230 16.16 9.33 8.05
C GLU A 230 14.79 9.18 7.38
N VAL A 231 13.86 8.59 8.11
CA VAL A 231 12.45 8.56 7.75
C VAL A 231 11.69 9.35 8.80
N CYS A 232 10.94 10.36 8.36
CA CYS A 232 10.20 11.26 9.25
C CYS A 232 8.74 11.39 8.82
N CYS A 233 7.93 12.01 9.68
CA CYS A 233 6.57 12.42 9.36
C CYS A 233 6.53 13.95 9.17
N HIS A 234 5.76 14.42 8.20
CA HIS A 234 5.56 15.86 7.96
C HIS A 234 4.10 16.18 7.62
N ASN A 235 3.69 17.43 7.82
CA ASN A 235 2.37 17.96 7.47
C ASN A 235 2.39 18.93 6.27
N GLU A 236 3.54 19.02 5.60
CA GLU A 236 3.77 19.89 4.45
C GLU A 236 3.21 19.32 3.13
N ARG A 237 3.38 20.07 2.04
CA ARG A 237 2.99 19.63 0.69
C ARG A 237 3.75 18.35 0.30
N LEU A 238 3.01 17.42 -0.31
CA LEU A 238 3.56 16.17 -0.83
C LEU A 238 4.54 16.41 -2.00
N GLY A 239 5.69 15.73 -1.94
CA GLY A 239 6.80 15.74 -2.88
C GLY A 239 7.09 14.35 -3.47
N GLY A 240 8.25 14.16 -4.08
CA GLY A 240 8.69 12.85 -4.62
C GLY A 240 9.06 11.86 -3.52
N ASN A 241 9.67 12.33 -2.43
CA ASN A 241 10.17 11.49 -1.33
C ASN A 241 9.07 10.93 -0.40
N ASP A 242 7.81 11.23 -0.70
CA ASP A 242 6.63 10.75 0.02
C ASP A 242 5.99 9.56 -0.72
N GLU A 243 6.34 9.38 -2.00
CA GLU A 243 5.76 8.35 -2.86
C GLU A 243 6.45 7.00 -2.64
N ILE A 244 5.64 6.01 -2.29
CA ILE A 244 6.06 4.64 -2.03
C ILE A 244 5.39 3.73 -3.05
N ASN A 245 6.19 2.89 -3.70
CA ASN A 245 5.73 1.79 -4.53
C ASN A 245 5.53 0.55 -3.66
N THR A 246 4.34 -0.03 -3.74
CA THR A 246 4.00 -1.28 -3.04
C THR A 246 4.37 -2.46 -3.92
N VAL A 247 5.47 -3.16 -3.62
CA VAL A 247 5.84 -4.37 -4.37
C VAL A 247 5.37 -5.59 -3.60
N PHE A 248 4.50 -6.39 -4.22
CA PHE A 248 4.04 -7.65 -3.64
C PHE A 248 5.05 -8.73 -3.97
N ASN A 249 5.74 -9.23 -2.94
CA ASN A 249 6.53 -10.43 -3.08
C ASN A 249 5.70 -11.62 -2.60
N ALA A 250 5.39 -12.53 -3.51
CA ALA A 250 4.98 -13.87 -3.15
C ALA A 250 6.23 -14.62 -2.64
N PHE A 251 6.61 -14.41 -1.38
CA PHE A 251 7.55 -15.33 -0.76
C PHE A 251 6.82 -16.64 -0.51
N SER A 252 7.20 -17.68 -1.25
CA SER A 252 6.89 -19.07 -0.93
C SER A 252 7.60 -19.39 0.39
N GLY A 253 6.87 -19.29 1.50
CA GLY A 253 7.21 -19.99 2.73
C GLY A 253 6.79 -21.45 2.63
#